data_AF-A0A2K5NI96-F1
#
_entry.id   AF-A0A2K5NI96-F1
#
_cell.length_a   1.000
_cell.length_b   1.000
_cell.length_c   1.000
_cell.angle_alpha   90.00
_cell.angle_beta   90.00
_cell.angle_gamma   90.00
#
_symmetry.space_group_name_H-M   'P 1'
#
loop_
_entity.id
_entity.type
_entity.pdbx_description
1 polymer ?
#
loop_
_entity_poly.entity_id
_entity_poly.type
_entity_poly.pdbx_seq_one_letter_code
_entity_poly.pdbx_strand_id
1 'polypeptide(L)' 'MSSTLAKIVEIEAKMTWTQKNKATAHHLVLLKAHLAKLHRELITPKGGGGGGGGAPGSSRYH' A
#
# COMPACT_ATOMS: atom_id res chain seq x y z
N MET A 1 -21.34 -3.00 -4.69
CA MET A 1 -20.32 -3.27 -3.64
C MET A 1 -19.00 -3.58 -4.33
N SER A 2 -18.03 -2.65 -4.33
CA SER A 2 -16.73 -2.94 -4.95
C SER A 2 -15.85 -3.75 -3.99
N SER A 3 -15.49 -4.95 -4.42
CA SER A 3 -14.53 -5.80 -3.71
C SER A 3 -13.16 -5.10 -3.67
N THR A 4 -12.34 -5.42 -2.67
CA THR A 4 -10.97 -4.90 -2.55
C THR A 4 -10.16 -5.12 -3.85
N LEU A 5 -10.39 -6.25 -4.52
CA LEU A 5 -9.84 -6.56 -5.84
C LEU A 5 -10.29 -5.57 -6.93
N ALA A 6 -11.58 -5.20 -6.97
CA ALA A 6 -12.08 -4.23 -7.94
C ALA A 6 -11.39 -2.86 -7.76
N LYS A 7 -11.13 -2.45 -6.52
CA LYS A 7 -10.41 -1.20 -6.20
C LYS A 7 -8.95 -1.24 -6.64
N ILE A 8 -8.30 -2.40 -6.55
CA ILE A 8 -6.92 -2.59 -7.03
C ILE A 8 -6.87 -2.41 -8.54
N VAL A 9 -7.74 -3.11 -9.27
CA VAL A 9 -7.79 -3.05 -10.75
C VAL A 9 -8.07 -1.63 -11.23
N GLU A 10 -8.96 -0.90 -10.56
CA GLU A 10 -9.25 0.50 -10.90
C GLU A 10 -8.03 1.40 -10.72
N ILE A 11 -7.26 1.23 -9.63
CA ILE A 11 -6.04 2.00 -9.38
C ILE A 11 -4.96 1.66 -10.41
N GLU A 12 -4.77 0.39 -10.74
CA GLU A 12 -3.79 -0.05 -11.75
C GLU A 12 -4.11 0.49 -13.14
N ALA A 13 -5.37 0.42 -13.54
CA ALA A 13 -5.83 1.01 -14.79
C ALA A 13 -5.54 2.52 -14.80
N LYS A 14 -5.96 3.25 -13.76
CA LYS A 14 -5.73 4.69 -13.66
C LYS A 14 -4.24 5.05 -13.71
N MET A 15 -3.38 4.30 -13.04
CA MET A 15 -1.93 4.50 -13.08
C MET A 15 -1.33 4.27 -14.47
N THR A 16 -1.87 3.30 -15.21
CA THR A 16 -1.42 2.95 -16.57
C THR A 16 -1.77 4.05 -17.57
N TRP A 17 -2.96 4.64 -17.44
CA TRP A 17 -3.41 5.77 -18.26
C TRP A 17 -2.76 7.12 -17.87
N THR A 18 -2.15 7.22 -16.69
CA THR A 18 -1.55 8.47 -16.21
C THR A 18 -0.15 8.67 -16.80
N GLN A 19 0.02 9.73 -17.59
CA GLN A 19 1.34 10.15 -18.07
C GLN A 19 2.27 10.48 -16.89
N LYS A 20 3.51 10.01 -16.93
CA LYS A 20 4.52 10.26 -15.88
C LYS A 20 5.24 11.59 -16.16
N ASN A 21 4.91 12.64 -15.41
CA ASN A 21 5.56 13.95 -15.47
C ASN A 21 5.61 14.60 -14.07
N LYS A 22 6.24 15.77 -13.93
CA LYS A 22 6.41 16.44 -12.62
C LYS A 22 5.08 16.74 -11.91
N ALA A 23 4.02 17.07 -12.67
CA ALA A 23 2.71 17.36 -12.11
C ALA A 23 2.00 16.10 -11.59
N THR A 24 2.22 14.94 -12.22
CA THR A 24 1.55 13.68 -11.88
C THR A 24 2.37 12.78 -10.96
N ALA A 25 3.68 13.03 -10.80
CA ALA A 25 4.58 12.21 -9.98
C ALA A 25 4.08 12.06 -8.54
N HIS A 26 3.62 13.15 -7.92
CA HIS A 26 3.05 13.11 -6.57
C HIS A 26 1.78 12.26 -6.52
N HIS A 27 0.88 12.42 -7.49
CA HIS A 27 -0.34 11.63 -7.57
C HIS A 27 -0.05 10.12 -7.77
N LEU A 28 0.93 9.78 -8.60
CA LEU A 28 1.35 8.40 -8.84
C LEU A 28 1.98 7.75 -7.60
N VAL A 29 2.72 8.51 -6.77
CA VAL A 29 3.24 8.00 -5.50
C VAL A 29 2.10 7.66 -4.54
N LEU A 30 1.08 8.51 -4.44
CA LEU A 30 -0.10 8.24 -3.61
C LEU A 30 -0.89 7.02 -4.09
N LEU A 31 -1.10 6.89 -5.41
CA LEU A 31 -1.78 5.73 -5.99
C LEU A 31 -1.04 4.42 -5.68
N LYS A 32 0.30 4.41 -5.77
CA LYS A 32 1.12 3.25 -5.39
C LYS A 32 1.00 2.89 -3.91
N ALA A 33 0.99 3.89 -3.04
CA ALA A 33 0.85 3.66 -1.59
C ALA A 33 -0.53 3.05 -1.26
N HIS A 34 -1.60 3.55 -1.89
CA HIS A 34 -2.94 2.99 -1.75
C HIS A 34 -3.03 1.56 -2.28
N LEU A 35 -2.44 1.27 -3.45
CA LEU A 35 -2.36 -0.07 -4.01
C LEU A 35 -1.64 -1.04 -3.05
N ALA A 36 -0.50 -0.63 -2.48
CA ALA A 36 0.23 -1.46 -1.52
C ALA A 36 -0.58 -1.76 -0.25
N LYS A 37 -1.38 -0.79 0.22
CA LYS A 37 -2.27 -1.01 1.36
C LYS A 37 -3.37 -2.03 1.04
N LEU A 38 -4.02 -1.89 -0.12
CA LEU A 38 -5.06 -2.83 -0.55
C LEU A 38 -4.52 -4.25 -0.78
N HIS A 39 -3.31 -4.38 -1.32
CA HIS A 39 -2.62 -5.68 -1.41
C HIS A 39 -2.34 -6.29 -0.04
N ARG A 40 -1.91 -5.49 0.95
CA ARG A 40 -1.71 -5.98 2.32
C ARG A 40 -3.02 -6.44 2.96
N GLU A 41 -4.12 -5.74 2.73
CA GLU A 41 -5.45 -6.12 3.23
C GLU A 41 -5.94 -7.46 2.65
N LEU A 42 -5.51 -7.84 1.44
CA LEU A 42 -5.82 -9.15 0.85
C LEU A 42 -4.98 -10.29 1.43
N ILE A 43 -3.73 -10.03 1.81
CA ILE A 43 -2.78 -11.06 2.27
C ILE A 43 -2.90 -11.26 3.79
N THR A 44 -3.18 -10.19 4.54
CA THR A 44 -3.20 -10.25 6.01
C THR A 44 -4.60 -10.67 6.48
N PRO A 45 -4.79 -11.87 7.07
CA PRO A 45 -6.03 -12.16 7.77
C PRO A 45 -6.20 -11.12 8.88
N LYS A 46 -7.44 -10.66 9.11
CA LYS A 46 -7.81 -9.64 10.10
C LYS A 46 -7.50 -10.14 11.52
N GLY A 47 -6.22 -10.19 11.89
CA GLY A 47 -5.70 -10.86 13.09
C GLY A 47 -4.18 -10.82 13.29
N GLY A 48 -3.40 -10.16 12.42
CA GLY A 48 -1.96 -9.98 12.59
C GLY A 48 -1.59 -8.50 12.72
N GLY A 49 -1.47 -8.00 13.94
CA GLY A 49 -0.90 -6.69 14.22
C GLY A 49 0.60 -6.64 13.91
N GLY A 50 1.08 -5.47 13.51
CA GLY A 50 2.51 -5.13 13.51
C GLY A 50 3.22 -5.35 12.18
N GLY A 51 3.50 -4.27 11.45
CA GLY A 51 4.31 -4.35 10.22
C GLY A 51 4.51 -3.00 9.56
N GLY A 52 5.05 -2.02 10.29
CA GLY A 52 5.35 -0.70 9.72
C GLY A 52 6.00 0.26 10.70
N GLY A 53 7.29 0.05 10.99
CA GLY A 53 8.21 1.10 11.45
C GLY A 53 8.41 1.23 12.97
N GLY A 54 9.53 0.72 13.46
CA GLY A 54 10.21 1.28 14.63
C GLY A 54 10.02 0.55 15.97
N ALA A 55 10.63 -0.62 16.13
CA ALA A 55 11.32 -1.05 17.35
C ALA A 55 11.86 -2.49 17.19
N PRO A 56 13.15 -2.73 17.45
CA PRO A 56 13.52 -3.84 18.29
C PRO A 56 13.90 -3.26 19.66
N GLY A 57 12.93 -3.29 20.57
CA GLY A 57 13.25 -3.20 21.98
C GLY A 57 14.04 -4.44 22.40
N SER A 58 14.91 -4.22 23.40
CA SER A 58 15.43 -5.19 24.37
C SER A 58 16.39 -6.30 23.89
N SER A 59 17.68 -6.11 24.17
CA SER A 59 18.39 -7.02 25.08
C SER A 59 19.55 -6.29 25.76
N ARG A 60 19.25 -5.69 26.92
CA ARG A 60 20.20 -5.58 28.04
C ARG A 60 20.42 -7.03 28.50
N TYR A 61 21.65 -7.53 28.51
CA TYR A 61 22.28 -8.50 29.43
C TYR A 61 23.52 -9.12 28.75
N HIS A 62 24.70 -8.60 29.09
CA HIS A 62 25.89 -9.29 29.65
C HIS A 62 27.06 -8.30 29.65
#